data_AF-A0A7J8SSM1-F1
#
_entry.id   AF-A0A7J8SSM1-F1
#
_cell.length_a   1.000
_cell.length_b   1.000
_cell.length_c   1.000
_cell.angle_alpha   90.00
_cell.angle_beta   90.00
_cell.angle_gamma   90.00
#
_symmetry.space_group_name_H-M   'P 1'
#
loop_
_entity.id
_entity.type
_entity.pdbx_description
1 polymer ?
#
loop_
_entity_poly.entity_id
_entity_poly.type
_entity_poly.pdbx_seq_one_letter_code
_entity_poly.pdbx_strand_id
1 'polypeptide(L)'
;LERVHGFTFGDSLDESKKNKWLDFKARLNKILSMTEPWTLILDDALANSFIAPATDDIKDDHQLIFEEYERSWEQNEELGLNDIDTSSADAAYNSTGVTSNENPQE
;
A
#
# COMPACT_ATOMS: atom_id res chain seq x y z
N LEU A 1 -20.50 -24.11 -9.65
CA LEU A 1 -19.62 -23.67 -8.54
C LEU A 1 -19.12 -22.28 -8.86
N GLU A 2 -19.19 -21.37 -7.91
CA GLU A 2 -18.66 -20.01 -8.01
C GLU A 2 -17.15 -20.08 -8.31
N ARG A 3 -16.72 -19.51 -9.45
CA ARG A 3 -15.29 -19.48 -9.82
C ARG A 3 -14.60 -18.43 -8.96
N VAL A 4 -13.69 -18.87 -8.11
CA VAL A 4 -12.78 -17.99 -7.39
C VAL A 4 -11.47 -17.99 -8.18
N HIS A 5 -11.06 -16.82 -8.68
CA HIS A 5 -9.76 -16.67 -9.34
C HIS A 5 -8.64 -16.98 -8.33
N GLY A 6 -7.73 -17.89 -8.67
CA GLY A 6 -6.61 -18.31 -7.80
C GLY A 6 -6.85 -19.58 -6.98
N PHE A 7 -8.08 -20.11 -6.92
CA PHE A 7 -8.38 -21.39 -6.28
C PHE A 7 -9.15 -22.29 -7.24
N THR A 8 -8.46 -23.26 -7.84
CA THR A 8 -9.09 -24.29 -8.69
C THR A 8 -9.83 -25.29 -7.81
N PHE A 9 -11.14 -25.08 -7.63
CA PHE A 9 -12.04 -26.02 -6.96
C PHE A 9 -12.36 -27.22 -7.85
N GLY A 10 -11.38 -28.11 -8.05
CA GLY A 10 -11.60 -29.46 -8.59
C GLY A 10 -12.22 -30.39 -7.54
N ASP A 11 -12.70 -31.55 -7.98
CA ASP A 11 -13.21 -32.63 -7.11
C ASP A 11 -12.10 -33.34 -6.32
N SER A 12 -10.85 -33.22 -6.77
CA SER A 12 -9.64 -33.81 -6.16
C SER A 12 -8.99 -32.93 -5.09
N LEU A 13 -9.71 -31.92 -4.58
CA LEU A 13 -9.17 -30.97 -3.63
C LEU A 13 -9.02 -31.62 -2.25
N ASP A 14 -7.83 -31.52 -1.68
CA ASP A 14 -7.55 -31.93 -0.32
C ASP A 14 -8.54 -31.27 0.66
N GLU A 15 -9.21 -32.08 1.49
CA GLU A 15 -10.30 -31.62 2.37
C GLU A 15 -9.80 -30.56 3.37
N SER A 16 -8.51 -30.59 3.75
CA SER A 16 -7.94 -29.57 4.63
C SER A 16 -7.86 -28.20 3.96
N LYS A 17 -7.50 -28.14 2.67
CA LYS A 17 -7.47 -26.89 1.89
C LYS A 17 -8.88 -26.33 1.69
N LYS A 18 -9.84 -27.20 1.40
CA LYS A 18 -11.26 -26.82 1.27
C LYS A 18 -11.79 -26.20 2.56
N ASN A 19 -11.52 -26.83 3.71
CA ASN A 19 -11.95 -26.30 5.01
C ASN A 19 -11.29 -24.95 5.32
N LYS A 20 -9.99 -24.77 5.04
CA LYS A 20 -9.31 -23.47 5.19
C LYS A 20 -9.94 -22.38 4.34
N TRP A 21 -10.32 -22.70 3.10
CA TRP A 21 -11.00 -21.73 2.24
C TRP A 21 -12.39 -21.35 2.75
N LEU A 22 -13.17 -22.32 3.20
CA LEU A 22 -14.50 -22.06 3.77
C LEU A 22 -14.41 -21.17 5.02
N ASP A 23 -13.43 -21.42 5.90
CA ASP A 23 -13.15 -20.57 7.06
C ASP A 23 -12.76 -19.14 6.65
N PHE A 24 -11.82 -19.01 5.70
CA PHE A 24 -11.44 -17.71 5.16
C PHE A 24 -12.64 -16.94 4.58
N LYS A 25 -13.48 -17.60 3.77
CA LYS A 25 -14.68 -16.99 3.19
C LYS A 25 -15.66 -16.55 4.28
N ALA A 26 -15.85 -17.35 5.32
CA ALA A 26 -16.72 -16.99 6.44
C ALA A 26 -16.20 -15.74 7.18
N ARG A 27 -14.89 -15.66 7.44
CA ARG A 27 -14.26 -14.50 8.08
C ARG A 27 -14.35 -13.25 7.21
N LEU A 28 -14.12 -13.37 5.90
CA LEU A 28 -14.25 -12.25 4.96
C LEU A 28 -15.69 -11.71 4.92
N ASN A 29 -16.69 -12.60 4.88
CA ASN A 29 -18.09 -12.18 4.93
C ASN A 29 -18.44 -11.44 6.22
N LYS A 30 -17.84 -11.82 7.35
CA LYS A 30 -18.03 -11.16 8.63
C LYS A 30 -17.44 -9.73 8.67
N ILE A 31 -16.30 -9.54 8.02
CA ILE A 31 -15.68 -8.22 7.80
C ILE A 31 -16.62 -7.36 6.94
N LEU A 32 -17.12 -7.92 5.83
CA LEU A 32 -18.04 -7.24 4.91
C LEU A 32 -19.39 -6.90 5.54
N SER A 33 -19.88 -7.69 6.51
CA SER A 33 -21.11 -7.38 7.23
C SER A 33 -20.96 -6.24 8.25
N MET A 34 -19.74 -5.72 8.45
CA MET A 34 -19.44 -4.62 9.39
C MET A 34 -19.91 -4.89 10.83
N THR A 35 -20.03 -6.15 11.22
CA THR A 35 -20.55 -6.55 12.54
C THR A 35 -19.47 -6.53 13.62
N GLU A 36 -18.20 -6.57 13.23
CA GLU A 36 -17.05 -6.52 14.14
C GLU A 36 -16.03 -5.50 13.63
N PRO A 37 -15.35 -4.77 14.53
CA PRO A 37 -14.28 -3.86 14.13
C PRO A 37 -13.09 -4.65 13.56
N TRP A 38 -12.46 -4.07 12.55
CA TRP A 38 -11.28 -4.62 11.89
C TRP A 38 -10.34 -3.48 11.46
N THR A 39 -9.10 -3.82 11.15
CA THR A 39 -8.07 -2.89 10.67
C THR A 39 -7.57 -3.37 9.32
N LEU A 40 -7.60 -2.51 8.31
CA LEU A 40 -6.92 -2.74 7.03
C LEU A 40 -5.55 -2.09 7.12
N ILE A 41 -4.51 -2.88 6.88
CA ILE A 41 -3.15 -2.40 6.71
C ILE A 41 -2.86 -2.46 5.21
N LEU A 42 -2.60 -1.30 4.62
CA LEU A 42 -2.20 -1.18 3.21
C LEU A 42 -0.76 -0.69 3.17
N ASP A 43 0.13 -1.54 2.67
CA ASP A 43 1.55 -1.25 2.53
C ASP A 43 1.90 -1.16 1.05
N ASP A 44 2.33 0.02 0.61
CA ASP A 44 2.68 0.30 -0.78
C ASP A 44 3.98 1.12 -0.86
N ALA A 45 5.06 0.41 -1.17
CA ALA A 45 6.41 0.96 -1.30
C ALA A 45 6.53 2.06 -2.38
N LEU A 46 5.62 2.13 -3.34
CA LEU A 46 5.64 3.15 -4.39
C LEU A 46 4.75 4.35 -4.09
N ALA A 47 4.03 4.35 -2.96
CA ALA A 47 3.09 5.39 -2.58
C ALA A 47 2.04 5.71 -3.68
N ASN A 48 1.62 4.71 -4.46
CA ASN A 48 0.63 4.86 -5.53
C ASN A 48 -0.81 4.53 -5.08
N SER A 49 -0.95 4.00 -3.88
CA SER A 49 -2.24 3.67 -3.27
C SER A 49 -2.84 4.85 -2.52
N PHE A 50 -4.17 4.94 -2.52
CA PHE A 50 -4.89 6.02 -1.84
C PHE A 50 -6.16 5.49 -1.14
N ILE A 51 -6.36 5.92 0.11
CA ILE A 51 -7.60 5.71 0.89
C ILE A 51 -8.20 7.09 1.17
N ALA A 52 -9.45 7.29 0.75
CA ALA A 52 -10.16 8.53 1.04
C ALA A 52 -10.54 8.61 2.52
N PRO A 53 -10.29 9.75 3.21
CA PRO A 53 -10.77 9.95 4.57
C PRO A 53 -12.29 9.97 4.61
N ALA A 54 -12.86 9.59 5.76
CA ALA A 54 -14.30 9.64 5.99
C ALA A 54 -14.82 11.05 6.33
N THR A 55 -13.90 12.00 6.60
CA THR A 55 -14.17 13.39 6.99
C THR A 55 -13.65 14.39 5.93
N ASP A 56 -14.08 15.65 6.03
CA ASP A 56 -13.67 16.72 5.11
C ASP A 56 -12.19 17.10 5.27
N ASP A 57 -11.70 17.17 6.51
CA ASP A 57 -10.28 17.33 6.83
C ASP A 57 -9.73 15.99 7.34
N ILE A 58 -8.60 15.57 6.77
CA ILE A 58 -7.89 14.35 7.13
C ILE A 58 -7.48 14.31 8.61
N LYS A 59 -7.27 15.48 9.24
CA LYS A 59 -6.91 15.60 10.66
C LYS A 59 -8.05 15.15 11.58
N ASP A 60 -9.27 15.17 11.09
CA ASP A 60 -10.47 14.81 11.85
C ASP A 60 -10.79 13.31 11.72
N ASP A 61 -10.13 12.57 10.82
CA ASP A 61 -10.30 11.12 10.67
C ASP A 61 -9.39 10.35 11.64
N HIS A 62 -9.93 10.00 12.80
CA HIS A 62 -9.20 9.20 13.81
C HIS A 62 -9.12 7.70 13.48
N GLN A 63 -9.78 7.22 12.42
CA GLN A 63 -9.79 5.81 12.03
C GLN A 63 -8.75 5.49 10.96
N LEU A 64 -8.10 6.52 10.40
CA LEU A 64 -7.12 6.41 9.33
C LEU A 64 -5.76 6.91 9.81
N ILE A 65 -4.73 6.07 9.63
CA ILE A 65 -3.35 6.34 10.02
C ILE A 65 -2.47 6.14 8.79
N PHE A 66 -1.53 7.07 8.58
CA PHE A 66 -0.57 7.03 7.48
C PHE A 66 0.85 7.09 8.03
N GLU A 67 1.74 6.28 7.48
CA GLU A 67 3.16 6.25 7.82
C GLU A 67 3.95 6.25 6.52
N GLU A 68 4.81 7.25 6.35
CA GLU A 68 5.81 7.27 5.27
C GLU A 68 7.08 6.59 5.77
N TYR A 69 7.67 5.74 4.93
CA TYR A 69 8.87 5.00 5.27
C TYR A 69 9.85 4.98 4.09
N GLU A 70 11.14 4.83 4.43
CA GLU A 70 12.17 4.61 3.42
C GLU A 70 12.16 3.14 2.99
N ARG A 71 12.05 2.91 1.68
CA ARG A 71 12.09 1.55 1.11
C ARG A 71 13.37 0.82 1.50
N SER A 72 13.27 -0.48 1.72
CA SER A 72 14.44 -1.33 1.87
C SER A 72 15.21 -1.44 0.55
N TRP A 73 16.48 -1.84 0.65
CA TRP A 73 17.31 -2.07 -0.53
C TRP A 73 16.71 -3.15 -1.45
N GLU A 74 16.18 -4.22 -0.87
CA GLU A 74 15.52 -5.32 -1.59
C GLU A 74 14.24 -4.86 -2.28
N GLN A 75 13.43 -4.01 -1.64
CA GLN A 75 12.25 -3.42 -2.27
C GLN A 75 12.64 -2.57 -3.48
N ASN A 76 13.70 -1.75 -3.36
CA ASN A 76 14.21 -0.99 -4.51
C ASN A 76 14.73 -1.89 -5.63
N GLU A 77 15.37 -3.01 -5.29
CA GLU A 77 15.86 -3.99 -6.27
C GLU A 77 14.71 -4.66 -7.02
N GLU A 78 13.69 -5.14 -6.32
CA GLU A 78 12.50 -5.77 -6.92
C GLU A 78 11.75 -4.80 -7.85
N LEU A 79 11.78 -3.51 -7.53
CA LEU A 79 11.19 -2.44 -8.33
C LEU A 79 12.12 -1.94 -9.45
N GLY A 80 13.36 -2.44 -9.53
CA GLY A 80 14.36 -2.04 -10.53
C GLY A 80 14.88 -0.61 -10.35
N LEU A 81 14.80 -0.06 -9.13
CA LEU A 81 15.14 1.33 -8.83
C LEU A 81 16.63 1.54 -8.57
N ASN A 82 17.33 0.51 -8.11
CA ASN A 82 18.77 0.60 -7.79
C ASN A 82 19.64 0.90 -9.02
N ASP A 83 19.20 0.45 -10.20
CA ASP A 83 19.92 0.62 -11.47
C ASP A 83 19.50 1.87 -12.27
N ILE A 84 18.56 2.68 -11.75
CA ILE A 84 18.08 3.86 -12.46
C ILE A 84 19.16 4.95 -12.46
N ASP A 85 19.56 5.40 -13.66
CA ASP A 85 20.37 6.59 -13.82
C ASP A 85 19.53 7.86 -13.62
N THR A 86 19.63 8.44 -12.42
CA THR A 86 18.93 9.68 -12.07
C THR A 86 19.70 10.95 -12.45
N SER A 87 20.92 10.83 -13.01
CA SER A 87 21.84 11.97 -13.21
C SER A 87 21.24 13.14 -13.99
N SER A 88 20.38 12.85 -14.97
CA SER A 88 19.69 13.86 -15.76
C SER A 88 18.62 14.62 -14.96
N ALA A 89 17.88 13.91 -14.11
CA ALA A 89 16.90 14.51 -13.21
C ALA A 89 17.61 15.33 -12.12
N ASP A 90 18.67 14.78 -11.54
CA ASP A 90 19.48 15.46 -10.52
C ASP A 90 20.08 16.76 -11.07
N ALA A 91 20.57 16.75 -12.32
CA ALA A 91 21.05 17.95 -13.00
C ALA A 91 19.94 19.00 -13.17
N ALA A 92 18.71 18.59 -13.53
CA ALA A 92 17.58 19.48 -13.66
C ALA A 92 17.19 20.13 -12.33
N TYR A 93 17.02 19.34 -11.26
CA TYR A 93 16.64 19.87 -9.94
C TYR A 93 17.73 20.74 -9.30
N ASN A 94 19.00 20.37 -9.47
CA ASN A 94 20.12 21.18 -8.99
C ASN A 94 20.27 22.51 -9.75
N SER A 95 19.87 22.56 -11.03
CA SER A 95 19.91 23.81 -11.81
C SER A 95 18.86 24.84 -11.34
N THR A 96 17.73 24.37 -10.78
CA THR A 96 16.65 25.21 -10.28
C THR A 96 16.82 25.64 -8.81
N GLY A 97 17.74 25.03 -8.06
CA GLY A 97 17.93 25.27 -6.61
C GLY A 97 18.90 26.41 -6.21
N VAL A 98 19.45 27.19 -7.14
CA VAL A 98 20.47 28.24 -6.83
C VAL A 98 19.93 29.68 -6.97
N THR A 99 18.62 29.90 -7.09
CA THR A 99 18.03 31.26 -7.09
C THR A 99 16.82 31.38 -6.18
N SER A 100 17.04 31.30 -4.85
CA SER A 100 16.12 31.84 -3.84
C SER A 100 16.89 32.12 -2.53
N ASN A 101 17.49 33.32 -2.48
CA ASN A 101 17.68 34.21 -1.32
C ASN A 101 18.57 33.73 -0.16
N GLU A 102 19.76 34.32 -0.01
CA GLU A 102 19.98 35.55 0.78
C GLU A 102 19.36 35.48 2.18
N ASN A 103 20.24 35.25 3.14
CA ASN A 103 20.05 35.45 4.57
C ASN A 103 19.92 36.96 4.86
N PRO A 104 18.93 37.41 5.66
CA PRO A 104 19.15 38.54 6.55
C PRO A 104 19.16 38.08 8.01
N GLN A 105 20.09 38.66 8.75
CA GLN A 105 20.38 38.44 10.16
C GLN A 105 19.25 38.90 11.10
N GLU A 106 19.26 38.28 12.30
CA GLU A 106 18.55 38.58 13.57
C GLU A 106 17.01 38.46 13.60
#